data_AF-A0A7J7N8K5-F1
#
_entry.id   AF-A0A7J7N8K5-F1
#
_cell.length_a   1.000
_cell.length_b   1.000
_cell.length_c   1.000
_cell.angle_alpha   90.00
_cell.angle_beta   90.00
_cell.angle_gamma   90.00
#
_symmetry.space_group_name_H-M   'P 1'
#
loop_
_entity.id
_entity.type
_entity.pdbx_description
1 polymer ?
#
loop_
_entity_poly.entity_id
_entity_poly.type
_entity_poly.pdbx_seq_one_letter_code
_entity_poly.pdbx_strand_id
1 'polypeptide(L)' 'MVWFQCEDCGENLKKPKLENHFRNCSSYKLSCIDCGETFGQQSVQGHTQCITEAEKYEPKGQAKAPGSTPAKANNTSK' A
#
# COMPACT_ATOMS: atom_id res chain seq x y z
N MET A 1 13.25 12.90 -5.57
CA MET A 1 13.10 12.70 -4.11
C MET A 1 11.65 12.31 -3.86
N VAL A 2 11.38 11.07 -3.49
CA VAL A 2 9.99 10.56 -3.35
C VAL A 2 9.44 10.85 -1.95
N TRP A 3 8.16 11.20 -1.90
CA TRP A 3 7.40 11.37 -0.67
C TRP A 3 6.42 10.23 -0.48
N PHE A 4 6.31 9.78 0.76
CA PHE A 4 5.41 8.71 1.16
C PHE A 4 4.44 9.21 2.22
N GLN A 5 3.25 8.65 2.19
CA GLN A 5 2.17 8.98 3.10
C GLN A 5 1.84 7.74 3.91
N CYS A 6 1.88 7.82 5.24
CA CYS A 6 1.37 6.73 6.07
C CYS A 6 -0.16 6.72 6.05
N GLU A 7 -0.78 5.57 5.76
CA GLU A 7 -2.24 5.42 5.74
C GLU A 7 -2.87 5.39 7.14
N ASP A 8 -2.08 5.00 8.15
CA ASP A 8 -2.55 4.89 9.55
C ASP A 8 -2.35 6.21 10.30
N CYS A 9 -1.14 6.74 10.20
CA CYS A 9 -0.71 7.92 10.93
C CYS A 9 -1.05 9.24 10.17
N GLY A 10 -1.33 9.20 8.86
CA GLY A 10 -1.62 10.41 8.08
C GLY A 10 -0.41 11.35 7.89
N GLU A 11 0.80 10.91 8.26
CA GLU A 11 2.03 11.71 8.12
C GLU A 11 2.79 11.53 6.80
N ASN A 12 3.32 12.65 6.31
CA ASN A 12 4.09 12.77 5.08
C ASN A 12 5.58 12.56 5.41
N LEU A 13 6.16 11.46 4.94
CA LEU A 13 7.49 11.02 5.30
C LEU A 13 8.39 10.93 4.08
N LYS A 14 9.64 11.35 4.26
CA LYS A 14 10.72 11.14 3.30
C LYS A 14 11.39 9.80 3.57
N LYS A 15 12.01 9.23 2.54
CA LYS A 15 12.69 7.93 2.60
C LYS A 15 13.61 7.69 3.82
N PRO A 16 14.53 8.60 4.20
CA PRO A 16 15.36 8.41 5.41
C PRO A 16 14.58 8.45 6.73
N LYS A 17 13.39 9.07 6.76
CA LYS A 17 12.52 9.09 7.94
C LYS A 17 11.64 7.86 8.05
N LEU A 18 11.47 7.09 6.97
CA LEU A 18 10.65 5.87 6.99
C LEU A 18 11.20 4.81 7.94
N GLU A 19 12.52 4.59 7.94
CA GLU A 19 13.14 3.61 8.85
C GLU A 19 12.87 3.92 10.31
N ASN A 20 12.93 5.20 10.70
CA ASN A 20 12.59 5.62 12.06
C ASN A 20 11.08 5.59 12.32
N HIS A 21 10.26 5.87 11.32
CA HIS A 21 8.81 5.82 11.45
C HIS A 21 8.32 4.39 11.68
N PHE A 22 8.84 3.38 10.97
CA PHE A 22 8.48 1.98 11.19
C PHE A 22 8.80 1.45 12.60
N ARG A 23 9.74 2.09 13.30
CA ARG A 23 10.05 1.77 14.70
C ARG A 23 9.07 2.37 15.69
N ASN A 24 8.35 3.44 15.30
CA ASN A 24 7.47 4.21 16.19
C ASN A 24 5.98 4.06 15.85
N CYS A 25 5.62 3.98 14.57
CA CYS A 25 4.25 3.76 14.08
C CYS A 25 4.12 2.26 13.74
N SER A 26 3.03 1.63 14.18
CA SER A 26 2.71 0.22 13.89
C SER A 26 2.25 0.01 12.44
N SER A 27 2.20 1.09 11.66
CA SER A 27 1.82 1.04 10.26
C SER A 27 2.93 0.45 9.41
N TYR A 28 2.56 -0.55 8.61
CA TYR A 28 3.46 -1.21 7.66
C TYR A 28 3.20 -0.81 6.23
N LYS A 29 2.21 0.07 5.99
CA LYS A 29 1.73 0.48 4.67
C LYS A 29 1.93 1.98 4.46
N LEU A 30 2.54 2.33 3.34
CA LEU A 30 2.85 3.69 2.95
C LEU A 30 2.49 3.90 1.49
N SER A 31 1.85 5.01 1.15
CA SER A 31 1.49 5.32 -0.24
C SER A 31 2.49 6.31 -0.85
N CYS A 32 3.06 6.07 -2.04
CA CYS A 32 3.80 7.13 -2.77
C CYS A 32 2.78 8.22 -3.14
N ILE A 33 3.05 9.46 -2.75
CA ILE A 33 2.15 10.60 -3.04
C ILE A 33 2.20 10.97 -4.54
N ASP A 34 3.29 10.60 -5.21
CA ASP A 34 3.54 10.90 -6.63
C ASP A 34 2.85 9.89 -7.58
N CYS A 35 2.89 8.58 -7.30
CA CYS A 35 2.23 7.54 -8.12
C CYS A 35 0.94 6.97 -7.51
N GLY A 36 0.65 7.21 -6.23
CA GLY A 36 -0.55 6.72 -5.55
C GLY A 36 -0.52 5.24 -5.16
N GLU A 37 0.57 4.51 -5.42
CA GLU A 37 0.70 3.11 -5.04
C GLU A 37 1.00 2.94 -3.55
N THR A 38 0.40 1.91 -2.95
CA THR A 38 0.68 1.51 -1.57
C THR A 38 1.81 0.47 -1.53
N PHE A 39 2.86 0.80 -0.78
CA PHE A 39 4.03 -0.02 -0.54
C PHE A 39 4.07 -0.54 0.89
N GLY A 40 4.55 -1.78 1.04
CA GLY A 40 4.92 -2.34 2.33
C GLY A 40 6.36 -1.98 2.75
N GLN A 41 6.75 -2.35 3.98
CA GLN A 41 8.12 -2.15 4.51
C GLN A 41 9.25 -2.62 3.56
N GLN A 42 9.07 -3.76 2.89
CA GLN A 42 10.09 -4.30 1.99
C GLN A 42 10.05 -3.63 0.62
N SER A 43 8.85 -3.39 0.07
CA SER A 43 8.69 -2.77 -1.26
C SER A 43 9.10 -1.31 -1.29
N VAL A 44 8.89 -0.56 -0.19
CA VAL A 44 9.23 0.88 -0.11
C VAL A 44 10.74 1.13 -0.16
N GLN A 45 11.55 0.16 0.26
CA GLN A 45 13.01 0.24 0.15
C GLN A 45 13.45 0.27 -1.32
N GLY A 46 12.85 -0.56 -2.18
CA GLY A 46 13.12 -0.60 -3.62
C GLY A 46 12.59 0.62 -4.38
N HIS A 47 11.55 1.28 -3.86
CA HIS A 47 10.88 2.40 -4.53
C HIS A 47 11.66 3.71 -4.42
N THR A 48 12.69 3.91 -5.26
CA THR A 48 13.63 5.05 -5.20
C THR A 48 13.22 6.23 -6.07
N GLN A 49 12.42 6.00 -7.11
CA GLN A 49 11.93 7.00 -8.05
C GLN A 49 10.51 6.54 -8.45
N CYS A 50 9.49 7.38 -8.30
CA CYS A 50 8.16 7.04 -8.81
C CYS A 50 8.29 7.05 -10.35
N ILE A 51 8.00 5.92 -11.01
CA ILE A 51 8.13 5.78 -12.46
C ILE A 51 6.89 6.40 -13.09
N THR A 52 7.13 7.43 -13.89
CA THR A 52 6.08 8.10 -14.66
C THR A 52 6.01 7.47 -16.06
N GLU A 53 4.78 7.22 -16.52
CA GLU A 53 4.33 6.97 -17.91
C GLU A 53 4.35 5.55 -18.53
N ALA A 54 5.08 4.53 -18.03
CA ALA A 54 5.30 3.27 -18.80
C ALA A 54 4.69 1.95 -18.28
N GLU A 55 4.19 1.84 -17.04
CA GLU A 55 3.48 0.62 -16.57
C GLU A 55 2.01 0.55 -17.03
N LYS A 56 1.56 1.56 -17.78
CA LYS A 56 0.22 1.67 -18.39
C LYS A 56 -0.01 0.70 -19.57
N TYR A 57 1.03 0.03 -20.08
CA TYR A 57 0.92 -0.87 -21.23
C TYR A 57 1.04 -2.37 -20.88
N GLU A 58 0.39 -2.80 -19.77
CA GLU A 58 -0.10 -4.17 -19.52
C GLU A 58 0.99 -5.30 -19.47
N PRO A 59 0.73 -6.58 -19.06
CA PRO A 59 -0.49 -7.21 -18.56
C PRO A 59 -0.31 -8.13 -17.31
N LYS A 60 -1.45 -8.62 -16.81
CA LYS A 60 -1.68 -9.85 -16.01
C LYS A 60 -2.02 -9.64 -14.53
N GLY A 61 -3.33 -9.63 -14.31
CA GLY A 61 -3.94 -9.73 -13.00
C GLY A 61 -3.42 -10.89 -12.16
N GLN A 62 -3.37 -10.64 -10.87
CA GLN A 62 -3.48 -11.65 -9.83
C GLN A 62 -4.33 -11.05 -8.71
N ALA A 63 -5.52 -11.63 -8.59
CA ALA A 63 -6.38 -11.51 -7.43
C ALA A 63 -5.58 -11.80 -6.15
N LYS A 64 -5.89 -11.07 -5.08
CA LYS A 64 -6.20 -11.62 -3.74
C LYS A 64 -6.60 -10.47 -2.81
N ALA A 65 -7.90 -10.33 -2.62
CA ALA A 65 -8.46 -9.79 -1.39
C ALA A 65 -8.01 -10.66 -0.20
N PRO A 66 -7.92 -10.07 1.00
CA PRO A 66 -8.36 -10.80 2.18
C PRO A 66 -9.33 -9.94 3.02
N GLY A 67 -10.59 -10.35 2.97
CA GLY A 67 -11.49 -10.59 4.11
C GLY A 67 -11.69 -9.49 5.16
N SER A 68 -12.90 -8.94 5.20
CA SER A 68 -13.63 -8.60 6.43
C SER A 68 -15.13 -8.42 6.16
N THR A 69 -15.90 -9.52 6.16
CA THR A 69 -17.17 -9.65 6.90
C THR A 69 -17.82 -11.02 6.62
N PRO A 70 -18.06 -11.85 7.65
CA PRO A 70 -18.95 -13.01 7.53
C PRO A 70 -20.40 -12.55 7.77
N ALA A 71 -21.20 -12.45 6.72
CA ALA A 71 -22.64 -12.24 6.84
C ALA A 71 -23.40 -13.40 6.19
N LYS A 72 -23.55 -14.46 6.98
CA LYS A 72 -24.66 -15.43 7.02
C LYS A 72 -25.68 -15.35 5.86
N ALA A 73 -25.54 -16.23 4.87
CA ALA A 73 -26.64 -16.66 4.02
C ALA A 73 -27.09 -18.06 4.48
N ASN A 74 -28.18 -18.13 5.25
CA ASN A 74 -28.84 -19.39 5.56
C ASN A 74 -29.83 -19.70 4.42
N ASN A 75 -29.64 -20.86 3.82
CA ASN A 75 -30.47 -21.43 2.76
C ASN A 75 -31.63 -22.19 3.39
N THR A 76 -32.88 -22.02 2.95
CA THR A 76 -33.88 -23.10 2.96
C THR A 76 -35.02 -22.82 1.98
N SER A 77 -35.14 -23.76 1.04
CA SER A 77 -36.22 -24.06 0.10
C SER A 77 -37.53 -24.46 0.78
N LYS A 78 -38.70 -24.02 0.26
CA LYS A 78 -39.88 -24.88 0.00
C LYS A 78 -40.90 -24.17 -0.88
#